data_AF-A0A811USN0-F1
#
_entry.id   AF-A0A811USN0-F1
#
_cell.length_a   1.000
_cell.length_b   1.000
_cell.length_c   1.000
_cell.angle_alpha   90.00
_cell.angle_beta   90.00
_cell.angle_gamma   90.00
#
_symmetry.space_group_name_H-M   'P 1'
#
loop_
_entity.id
_entity.type
_entity.pdbx_description
1 polymer ?
#
loop_
_entity_poly.entity_id
_entity_poly.type
_entity_poly.pdbx_seq_one_letter_code
_entity_poly.pdbx_strand_id
1 'polypeptide(L)'
;MAKNTSSSAFRKIDVDQYNEDNFKEDEADAISATVGPDENEITTLLTQGKDNALNTTLRVLLSIKSSQMDQAVEALEQNDLLDVLMKYIYRGFEIPSEGSSGHLLQWHEKHLLKVVLVALYGCFRIRIVHKLYYR
;
A
#
# COMPACT_ATOMS: atom_id res chain seq x y z
N MET A 1 -46.05 25.87 -67.92
CA MET A 1 -45.98 26.66 -66.67
C MET A 1 -45.68 25.71 -65.52
N ALA A 2 -44.46 25.76 -64.97
CA ALA A 2 -44.09 24.92 -63.83
C ALA A 2 -44.61 25.55 -62.54
N LYS A 3 -45.36 24.77 -61.75
CA LYS A 3 -45.86 25.19 -60.43
C LYS A 3 -44.65 25.26 -59.48
N ASN A 4 -44.31 26.46 -59.01
CA ASN A 4 -43.27 26.68 -58.01
C ASN A 4 -43.62 25.89 -56.74
N THR A 5 -42.76 24.94 -56.36
CA THR A 5 -42.89 24.21 -55.10
C THR A 5 -42.45 25.16 -53.98
N SER A 6 -43.33 26.08 -53.58
CA SER A 6 -43.08 27.10 -52.55
C SER A 6 -43.01 26.53 -51.12
N SER A 7 -42.57 25.28 -50.96
CA SER A 7 -42.25 24.72 -49.66
C SER A 7 -40.77 24.98 -49.38
N SER A 8 -40.50 26.05 -48.64
CA SER A 8 -39.17 26.34 -48.08
C SER A 8 -38.79 25.35 -46.95
N ALA A 9 -39.58 24.29 -46.73
CA ALA A 9 -39.41 23.33 -45.64
C ALA A 9 -38.05 22.62 -45.67
N PHE A 10 -37.51 22.33 -46.86
CA PHE A 10 -36.17 21.71 -46.99
C PHE A 10 -35.03 22.62 -46.52
N ARG A 11 -35.17 23.96 -46.64
CA ARG A 11 -34.16 24.94 -46.22
C ARG A 11 -34.21 25.26 -44.73
N LYS A 12 -35.23 24.75 -44.04
CA LYS A 12 -35.47 24.93 -42.60
C LYS A 12 -35.04 23.73 -41.78
N ILE A 13 -34.57 22.66 -42.44
CA ILE A 13 -34.01 21.49 -41.76
C ILE A 13 -32.64 21.90 -41.27
N ASP A 14 -32.50 22.05 -39.96
CA ASP A 14 -31.24 22.37 -39.29
C ASP A 14 -30.39 21.09 -39.25
N VAL A 15 -29.51 20.96 -40.25
CA VAL A 15 -28.60 19.81 -40.38
C VAL A 15 -27.64 19.73 -39.18
N ASP A 16 -27.34 20.85 -38.55
CA ASP A 16 -26.45 20.93 -37.38
C ASP A 16 -27.10 20.33 -36.11
N GLN A 17 -28.43 20.13 -36.12
CA GLN A 17 -29.13 19.42 -35.03
C GLN A 17 -28.79 17.92 -34.99
N TYR A 18 -28.34 17.34 -36.10
CA TYR A 18 -27.92 15.93 -36.18
C TYR A 18 -26.40 15.78 -36.33
N ASN A 19 -25.63 16.86 -36.12
CA ASN A 19 -24.18 16.77 -36.09
C ASN A 19 -23.75 15.98 -34.84
N GLU A 20 -22.97 14.91 -35.03
CA GLU A 20 -22.52 14.03 -33.93
C GLU A 20 -21.71 14.80 -32.86
N ASP A 21 -21.10 15.93 -33.23
CA ASP A 21 -20.38 16.83 -32.30
C ASP A 21 -21.30 17.79 -31.52
N ASN A 22 -22.57 17.96 -31.93
CA ASN A 22 -23.58 18.79 -31.25
C ASN A 22 -24.40 17.95 -30.27
N PHE A 23 -23.74 17.04 -29.55
CA PHE A 23 -24.33 16.24 -28.48
C PHE A 23 -24.97 17.17 -27.44
N LYS A 24 -26.28 17.36 -27.52
CA LYS A 24 -27.08 17.81 -26.38
C LYS A 24 -27.25 16.59 -25.51
N GLU A 25 -26.66 16.62 -24.33
CA GLU A 25 -27.06 15.74 -23.24
C GLU A 25 -28.58 15.87 -23.11
N ASP A 26 -29.32 14.94 -23.71
CA ASP A 26 -30.73 14.76 -23.42
C ASP A 26 -30.81 14.54 -21.91
N GLU A 27 -31.56 15.41 -21.24
CA GLU A 27 -31.89 15.37 -19.82
C GLU A 27 -32.86 14.20 -19.55
N ALA A 28 -32.42 12.99 -19.92
CA ALA A 28 -33.15 11.73 -19.84
C ALA A 28 -32.18 10.54 -19.92
N ASP A 29 -31.17 10.55 -19.07
CA ASP A 29 -30.93 9.41 -18.21
C ASP A 29 -30.06 9.89 -17.05
N ALA A 30 -30.61 9.79 -15.85
CA ALA A 30 -29.81 9.63 -14.66
C ALA A 30 -29.02 8.31 -14.80
N ILE A 31 -28.02 8.30 -15.68
CA ILE A 31 -26.85 7.48 -15.51
C ILE A 31 -26.30 7.99 -14.20
N SER A 32 -26.62 7.24 -13.13
CA SER A 32 -25.95 7.30 -11.86
C SER A 32 -24.49 7.55 -12.19
N ALA A 33 -24.03 8.78 -11.96
CA ALA A 33 -22.63 9.04 -11.80
C ALA A 33 -22.27 8.18 -10.60
N THR A 34 -21.90 6.92 -10.85
CA THR A 34 -21.08 6.13 -9.94
C THR A 34 -19.76 6.87 -9.95
N VAL A 35 -19.75 8.03 -9.28
CA VAL A 35 -18.54 8.68 -8.81
C VAL A 35 -17.87 7.58 -8.02
N GLY A 36 -16.78 7.04 -8.58
CA GLY A 36 -15.97 6.06 -7.88
C GLY A 36 -15.61 6.62 -6.51
N PRO A 37 -15.33 5.75 -5.52
CA PRO A 37 -14.95 6.21 -4.19
C PRO A 37 -13.86 7.29 -4.30
N ASP A 38 -14.04 8.41 -3.59
CA ASP A 38 -13.13 9.55 -3.66
C ASP A 38 -11.70 9.10 -3.34
N GLU A 39 -10.76 9.35 -4.24
CA GLU A 39 -9.36 8.95 -4.10
C GLU A 39 -8.73 9.52 -2.81
N ASN A 40 -9.21 10.68 -2.34
CA ASN A 40 -8.76 11.26 -1.07
C ASN A 40 -9.34 10.51 0.13
N GLU A 41 -10.60 10.06 0.06
CA GLU A 41 -11.20 9.18 1.05
C GLU A 41 -10.47 7.82 1.11
N ILE A 42 -10.16 7.23 -0.04
CA ILE A 42 -9.40 5.98 -0.14
C ILE A 42 -8.02 6.13 0.53
N THR A 43 -7.28 7.19 0.20
CA THR A 43 -5.94 7.44 0.77
C THR A 43 -6.01 7.73 2.27
N THR A 44 -7.04 8.43 2.73
CA THR A 44 -7.29 8.70 4.15
C THR A 44 -7.57 7.40 4.91
N LEU A 45 -8.47 6.55 4.40
CA LEU A 45 -8.80 5.26 5.00
C LEU A 45 -7.60 4.29 5.02
N LEU A 46 -6.80 4.27 3.95
CA LEU A 46 -5.56 3.48 3.89
C LEU A 46 -4.53 3.95 4.91
N THR A 47 -4.40 5.26 5.12
CA THR A 47 -3.47 5.83 6.10
C THR A 47 -3.93 5.53 7.53
N GLN A 48 -5.22 5.73 7.82
CA GLN A 48 -5.81 5.37 9.11
C GLN A 48 -5.66 3.89 9.44
N GLY A 49 -5.87 2.99 8.47
CA GLY A 49 -5.66 1.55 8.66
C GLY A 49 -4.20 1.22 9.01
N LYS A 50 -3.24 1.86 8.35
CA LYS A 50 -1.81 1.70 8.63
C LYS A 50 -1.44 2.17 10.04
N ASP A 51 -1.99 3.30 10.48
CA ASP A 51 -1.73 3.85 11.81
C ASP A 51 -2.34 2.98 12.92
N ASN A 52 -3.54 2.42 12.69
CA ASN A 52 -4.17 1.49 13.63
C ASN A 52 -3.38 0.19 13.77
N ALA A 53 -2.93 -0.36 12.63
CA ALA A 53 -2.07 -1.54 12.61
C ALA A 53 -0.76 -1.28 13.36
N LEU A 54 -0.12 -0.13 13.11
CA LEU A 54 1.09 0.28 13.81
C LEU A 54 0.89 0.39 15.32
N ASN A 55 -0.15 1.08 15.77
CA ASN A 55 -0.42 1.25 17.20
C ASN A 55 -0.61 -0.10 17.90
N THR A 56 -1.31 -1.02 17.25
CA THR A 56 -1.53 -2.38 17.77
C THR A 56 -0.21 -3.14 17.86
N THR A 57 0.57 -3.14 16.78
CA THR A 57 1.86 -3.80 16.70
C THR A 57 2.85 -3.26 17.74
N LEU A 58 2.96 -1.94 17.89
CA LEU A 58 3.82 -1.32 18.90
C LEU A 58 3.41 -1.69 20.33
N ARG A 59 2.10 -1.72 20.64
CA ARG A 59 1.63 -2.17 21.96
C ARG A 59 2.04 -3.60 22.25
N VAL A 60 1.92 -4.50 21.26
CA VAL A 60 2.35 -5.90 21.42
C VAL A 60 3.86 -5.98 21.61
N LEU A 61 4.65 -5.30 20.78
CA LEU A 61 6.12 -5.24 20.88
C LEU A 61 6.60 -4.75 22.25
N LEU A 62 5.96 -3.72 22.78
CA LEU A 62 6.30 -3.15 24.09
C LEU A 62 5.80 -4.02 25.27
N SER A 63 4.81 -4.89 25.05
CA SER A 63 4.32 -5.81 26.09
C SER A 63 5.19 -7.06 26.29
N ILE A 64 5.97 -7.42 25.27
CA ILE A 64 6.85 -8.59 25.30
C ILE A 64 8.08 -8.27 26.14
N LYS A 65 8.33 -9.12 27.15
CA LYS A 65 9.51 -9.01 28.02
C LYS A 65 10.78 -9.43 27.29
N SER A 66 11.92 -8.87 27.67
CA SER A 66 13.22 -9.18 27.05
C SER A 66 13.58 -10.67 27.03
N SER A 67 13.12 -11.45 28.01
CA SER A 67 13.33 -12.91 28.07
C SER A 67 12.56 -13.71 27.00
N GLN A 68 11.50 -13.15 26.44
CA GLN A 68 10.65 -13.80 25.42
C GLN A 68 10.94 -13.28 24.00
N MET A 69 11.80 -12.25 23.87
CA MET A 69 12.11 -11.65 22.58
C MET A 69 12.77 -12.64 21.62
N ASP A 70 13.70 -13.47 22.11
CA ASP A 70 14.44 -14.40 21.23
C ASP A 70 13.51 -15.39 20.53
N GLN A 71 12.54 -15.96 21.26
CA GLN A 71 11.51 -16.86 20.73
C GLN A 71 10.59 -16.13 19.73
N ALA A 72 10.19 -14.90 20.05
CA ALA A 72 9.34 -14.11 19.16
C ALA A 72 10.06 -13.78 17.84
N VAL A 73 11.33 -13.40 17.90
CA VAL A 73 12.13 -13.10 16.70
C VAL A 73 12.35 -14.38 15.87
N GLU A 74 12.44 -15.56 16.47
CA GLU A 74 12.54 -16.84 15.74
C GLU A 74 11.23 -17.18 15.01
N ALA A 75 10.08 -16.97 15.66
CA ALA A 75 8.79 -17.10 15.00
C ALA A 75 8.63 -16.10 13.85
N LEU A 76 9.09 -14.86 13.99
CA LEU A 76 9.06 -13.86 12.93
C LEU A 76 9.99 -14.20 11.76
N GLU A 77 11.15 -14.80 12.02
CA GLU A 77 12.07 -15.29 11.01
C GLU A 77 11.45 -16.42 10.18
N GLN A 78 10.79 -17.38 10.82
CA GLN A 78 10.11 -18.49 10.15
C GLN A 78 8.98 -18.04 9.21
N ASN A 79 8.44 -16.83 9.42
CA ASN A 79 7.37 -16.25 8.62
C ASN A 79 7.86 -15.16 7.64
N ASP A 80 9.18 -14.97 7.49
CA ASP A 80 9.78 -13.91 6.66
C ASP A 80 9.31 -12.48 7.05
N LEU A 81 8.97 -12.27 8.33
CA LEU A 81 8.44 -11.00 8.85
C LEU A 81 9.51 -10.12 9.53
N LEU A 82 10.79 -10.52 9.51
CA LEU A 82 11.87 -9.75 10.13
C LEU A 82 12.05 -8.37 9.51
N ASP A 83 11.92 -8.24 8.20
CA ASP A 83 12.00 -6.94 7.52
C ASP A 83 10.80 -6.04 7.87
N VAL A 84 9.63 -6.65 8.08
CA VAL A 84 8.41 -5.95 8.51
C VAL A 84 8.57 -5.45 9.94
N LEU A 85 9.10 -6.28 10.85
CA LEU A 85 9.47 -5.87 12.21
C LEU A 85 10.37 -4.63 12.18
N MET A 86 11.41 -4.63 11.33
CA MET A 86 12.34 -3.52 11.23
C MET A 86 11.65 -2.22 10.79
N LYS A 87 10.73 -2.28 9.83
CA LYS A 87 9.92 -1.11 9.41
C LYS A 87 9.08 -0.55 10.56
N TYR A 88 8.44 -1.41 11.36
CA TYR A 88 7.65 -0.97 12.51
C TYR A 88 8.49 -0.37 13.63
N ILE A 89 9.72 -0.86 13.85
CA ILE A 89 10.66 -0.27 14.81
C ILE A 89 11.04 1.16 14.38
N TYR A 90 11.43 1.36 13.11
CA TYR A 90 11.77 2.70 12.61
C TYR A 90 10.58 3.65 12.66
N ARG A 91 9.41 3.19 12.24
CA ARG A 91 8.18 3.99 12.32
C ARG A 91 7.78 4.28 13.77
N GLY A 92 8.06 3.38 14.71
CA GLY A 92 7.88 3.60 16.14
C GLY A 92 8.79 4.68 16.71
N PHE A 93 10.01 4.84 16.18
CA PHE A 93 10.89 5.96 16.57
C PHE A 93 10.41 7.31 16.04
N GLU A 94 9.61 7.35 14.97
CA GLU A 94 9.00 8.60 14.47
C GLU A 94 7.87 9.11 15.38
N ILE A 95 7.28 8.24 16.21
CA ILE A 95 6.22 8.59 17.17
C ILE A 95 6.75 8.35 18.58
N PRO A 96 7.57 9.27 19.12
CA PRO A 96 8.21 9.09 20.41
C PRO A 96 7.15 8.95 21.51
N SER A 97 7.18 7.82 22.21
CA SER A 97 6.41 7.58 23.43
C SER A 97 7.41 7.44 24.59
N GLU A 98 7.14 8.12 25.69
CA GLU A 98 8.06 8.16 26.83
C GLU A 98 8.31 6.74 27.37
N GLY A 99 9.58 6.34 27.44
CA GLY A 99 9.99 5.00 27.89
C GLY A 99 9.92 3.88 26.84
N SER A 100 9.37 4.11 25.64
CA SER A 100 9.29 3.07 24.60
C SER A 100 10.61 2.84 23.85
N SER A 101 11.43 3.90 23.71
CA SER A 101 12.66 3.88 22.91
C SER A 101 13.67 2.83 23.38
N GLY A 102 13.77 2.58 24.69
CA GLY A 102 14.67 1.56 25.24
C GLY A 102 14.27 0.15 24.83
N HIS A 103 12.97 -0.18 24.90
CA HIS A 103 12.46 -1.48 24.44
C HIS A 103 12.61 -1.64 22.92
N LEU A 104 12.37 -0.57 22.15
CA LEU A 104 12.57 -0.59 20.69
C LEU A 104 14.04 -0.82 20.30
N LEU A 105 14.99 -0.27 21.06
CA LEU A 105 16.42 -0.53 20.86
C LEU A 105 16.79 -1.99 21.15
N GLN A 106 16.18 -2.61 22.16
CA GLN A 106 16.35 -4.04 22.41
C GLN A 106 15.85 -4.87 21.23
N TRP A 107 14.68 -4.53 20.67
CA TRP A 107 14.16 -5.19 19.46
C TRP A 107 15.10 -5.05 18.27
N HIS A 108 15.63 -3.83 18.09
CA HIS A 108 16.60 -3.52 17.04
C HIS A 108 17.88 -4.35 17.16
N GLU A 109 18.46 -4.46 18.36
CA GLU A 109 19.65 -5.28 18.61
C GLU A 109 19.41 -6.75 18.25
N LYS A 110 18.27 -7.31 18.67
CA LYS A 110 17.92 -8.70 18.37
C LYS A 110 17.75 -8.95 16.87
N HIS A 111 17.12 -8.02 16.16
CA HIS A 111 17.02 -8.06 14.70
C HIS A 111 18.41 -8.02 14.04
N LEU A 112 19.27 -7.07 14.43
CA LEU A 112 20.63 -6.96 13.90
C LEU A 112 21.47 -8.21 14.16
N LEU A 113 21.41 -8.78 15.36
CA LEU A 113 22.11 -10.02 15.69
C LEU A 113 21.70 -11.16 14.75
N LYS A 114 20.40 -11.34 14.48
CA LYS A 114 19.91 -12.36 13.55
C LYS A 114 20.38 -12.12 12.12
N VAL A 115 20.25 -10.90 11.60
CA VAL A 115 20.66 -10.56 10.22
C VAL A 115 22.16 -10.75 10.03
N VAL A 116 22.99 -10.31 10.99
CA VAL A 116 24.44 -10.51 10.95
C VAL A 116 24.80 -11.98 11.06
N LEU A 117 24.10 -12.75 11.89
CA LEU A 117 24.31 -14.18 12.01
C LEU A 117 23.97 -14.91 10.71
N VAL A 118 22.84 -14.61 10.07
CA VAL A 118 22.49 -15.19 8.75
C VAL A 118 23.52 -14.81 7.68
N ALA A 119 24.03 -13.56 7.66
CA ALA A 119 25.06 -13.14 6.72
C ALA A 119 26.40 -13.87 6.96
N LEU A 120 26.82 -14.02 8.22
CA LEU A 120 28.04 -14.73 8.58
C LEU A 120 27.93 -16.24 8.34
N TYR A 121 26.81 -16.85 8.71
CA TYR A 121 26.55 -18.28 8.50
C TYR A 121 26.32 -18.58 7.02
N GLY A 122 25.69 -17.67 6.26
CA GLY A 122 25.59 -17.74 4.80
C GLY A 122 26.98 -17.71 4.17
N CYS A 123 27.82 -16.72 4.50
CA CYS A 123 29.20 -16.66 4.04
C CYS A 123 30.01 -17.89 4.47
N PHE A 124 29.85 -18.38 5.70
CA PHE A 124 30.57 -19.53 6.22
C PHE A 124 30.10 -20.84 5.58
N ARG A 125 28.78 -21.02 5.39
CA ARG A 125 28.16 -22.19 4.74
C ARG A 125 28.46 -22.20 3.25
N ILE A 126 28.44 -21.06 2.55
CA ILE A 126 28.89 -20.94 1.15
C ILE A 126 30.37 -21.29 1.05
N ARG A 127 31.21 -20.80 1.98
CA ARG A 127 32.65 -21.09 1.98
C ARG A 127 32.97 -22.54 2.32
N ILE A 128 32.20 -23.19 3.20
CA ILE A 128 32.29 -24.62 3.49
C ILE A 128 31.81 -25.45 2.29
N VAL A 129 30.65 -25.13 1.71
CA VAL A 129 30.11 -25.85 0.54
C VAL A 129 31.05 -25.70 -0.66
N HIS A 130 31.60 -24.50 -0.91
CA HIS A 130 32.60 -24.29 -1.94
C HIS A 130 33.89 -25.09 -1.68
N LYS A 131 34.29 -25.26 -0.42
CA LYS A 131 35.51 -26.03 -0.05
C LYS A 131 35.30 -27.54 0.00
N LEU A 132 34.05 -27.99 0.13
CA LEU A 132 33.65 -29.40 0.06
C LEU A 132 33.26 -29.85 -1.36
N TYR A 133 32.79 -28.94 -2.22
CA TYR A 133 32.38 -29.25 -3.59
C TYR A 133 33.49 -28.99 -4.63
N TYR A 134 34.52 -28.20 -4.28
CA TYR A 134 35.67 -27.89 -5.15
C TYR A 134 36.97 -28.58 -4.69
N ARG A 135 36.84 -29.74 -4.02
CA ARG A 135 37.92 -30.68 -3.74
C ARG A 135 37.52 -32.05 -4.24
#